data_AF-A0A950GUR1-F1
#
_entry.id   AF-A0A950GUR1-F1
#
_cell.length_a   1.000
_cell.length_b   1.000
_cell.length_c   1.000
_cell.angle_alpha   90.00
_cell.angle_beta   90.00
_cell.angle_gamma   90.00
#
_symmetry.space_group_name_H-M   'P 1'
#
loop_
_entity.id
_entity.type
_entity.pdbx_description
1 polymer ?
#
loop_
_entity_poly.entity_id
_entity_poly.type
_entity_poly.pdbx_seq_one_letter_code
_entity_poly.pdbx_strand_id
1 'polypeptide(L)'
;MRRGPRILGRLLLLLALISSGACAAERPQLLAGFASENFTEIDNAVVALAASGYEMAPALLSALADRRLFYDPMDKQIFLKGENGKSFDGLTGAELSALPAGLKPVRINNRVRATIDAALGSLALMAPDPSKRREAAELVFKSRSA
;
A
#
# COMPACT_ATOMS: atom_id res chain seq x y z
N MET A 1 -48.58 34.75 3.91
CA MET A 1 -47.80 33.75 4.67
C MET A 1 -46.86 33.00 3.71
N ARG A 2 -45.58 33.38 3.62
CA ARG A 2 -44.55 32.69 2.81
C ARG A 2 -43.46 32.21 3.76
N ARG A 3 -43.31 30.89 3.91
CA ARG A 3 -42.23 30.26 4.70
C ARG A 3 -40.98 30.16 3.80
N GLY A 4 -39.91 30.86 4.15
CA GLY A 4 -38.59 30.83 3.49
C GLY A 4 -37.56 29.96 4.23
N PRO A 5 -36.45 29.58 3.58
CA PRO A 5 -35.83 28.26 3.70
C PRO A 5 -34.83 28.16 4.87
N ARG A 6 -35.28 27.66 6.03
CA ARG A 6 -34.39 27.23 7.13
C ARG A 6 -33.71 25.87 6.89
N ILE A 7 -33.84 25.33 5.68
CA ILE A 7 -33.45 23.96 5.33
C ILE A 7 -32.04 23.91 4.71
N LEU A 8 -31.55 25.03 4.18
CA LEU A 8 -30.26 25.07 3.46
C LEU A 8 -29.05 24.99 4.42
N GLY A 9 -29.19 25.49 5.66
CA GLY A 9 -28.12 25.43 6.66
C GLY A 9 -27.94 24.07 7.34
N ARG A 10 -28.94 23.17 7.26
CA ARG A 10 -28.89 21.84 7.90
C ARG A 10 -28.31 20.76 6.99
N LEU A 11 -28.24 20.99 5.68
CA LEU A 11 -27.69 20.02 4.73
C LEU A 11 -26.15 20.10 4.61
N LEU A 12 -25.53 21.22 5.02
CA LEU A 12 -24.07 21.38 4.96
C LEU A 12 -23.32 20.83 6.19
N LEU A 13 -24.02 20.44 7.26
CA LEU A 13 -23.39 19.98 8.51
C LEU A 13 -23.35 18.45 8.65
N LEU A 14 -23.99 17.70 7.74
CA LEU A 14 -24.06 16.23 7.80
C LEU A 14 -22.97 15.52 6.97
N LEU A 15 -22.12 16.27 6.26
CA LEU A 15 -21.02 15.73 5.46
C LEU A 15 -19.65 15.92 6.13
N ALA A 16 -19.60 15.90 7.46
CA ALA A 16 -18.38 16.12 8.25
C ALA A 16 -18.05 15.00 9.26
N LEU A 17 -18.78 13.88 9.25
CA LEU A 17 -18.60 12.80 10.24
C LEU A 17 -18.47 11.39 9.65
N ILE A 18 -17.89 11.25 8.45
CA ILE A 18 -17.31 9.95 8.07
C ILE A 18 -15.93 9.91 8.72
N SER A 19 -15.94 9.67 10.02
CA SER A 19 -14.75 9.37 10.82
C SER A 19 -14.11 8.13 10.20
N SER A 20 -13.02 8.33 9.46
CA SER A 20 -12.12 7.26 9.05
C SER A 20 -11.52 6.65 10.32
N GLY A 21 -12.23 5.68 10.88
CA GLY A 21 -11.65 4.70 11.78
C GLY A 21 -10.69 3.83 10.96
N ALA A 22 -9.52 4.37 10.66
CA ALA A 22 -8.40 3.56 10.27
C ALA A 22 -8.08 2.68 11.49
N CYS A 23 -8.48 1.41 11.44
CA CYS A 23 -7.81 0.39 12.21
C CYS A 23 -6.35 0.41 11.73
N ALA A 24 -5.53 1.23 12.36
CA ALA A 24 -4.10 1.18 12.20
C ALA A 24 -3.67 -0.15 12.82
N ALA A 25 -3.77 -1.23 12.05
CA ALA A 25 -3.03 -2.44 12.34
C ALA A 25 -1.59 -1.99 12.58
N GLU A 26 -1.01 -2.42 13.70
CA GLU A 26 0.33 -2.00 14.04
C GLU A 26 1.26 -2.34 12.86
N ARG A 27 2.07 -1.38 12.41
CA ARG A 27 2.92 -1.54 11.22
C ARG A 27 3.70 -2.87 11.17
N PRO A 28 4.24 -3.40 12.28
CA PRO A 28 4.88 -4.72 12.28
C PRO A 28 3.94 -5.87 11.88
N GLN A 29 2.68 -5.83 12.34
CA GLN A 29 1.68 -6.86 12.07
C GLN A 29 1.25 -6.86 10.60
N LEU A 30 1.19 -5.68 9.97
CA LEU A 30 0.93 -5.54 8.53
C LEU A 30 2.02 -6.21 7.68
N LEU A 31 3.28 -6.09 8.13
CA LEU A 31 4.43 -6.59 7.38
C LEU A 31 4.72 -8.08 7.62
N ALA A 32 4.32 -8.61 8.79
CA ALA A 32 4.56 -10.01 9.15
C ALA A 32 3.97 -11.01 8.13
N GLY A 33 2.86 -10.67 7.47
CA GLY A 33 2.24 -11.53 6.46
C GLY A 33 3.09 -11.75 5.19
N PHE A 34 4.07 -10.88 4.92
CA PHE A 34 5.02 -11.08 3.81
C PHE A 34 6.09 -12.12 4.15
N ALA A 35 6.35 -12.38 5.44
CA ALA A 35 7.26 -13.43 5.92
C ALA A 35 6.55 -14.78 6.08
N SER A 36 5.71 -15.13 5.10
CA SER A 36 4.95 -16.38 5.03
C SER A 36 5.28 -17.16 3.76
N GLU A 37 5.13 -18.49 3.83
CA GLU A 37 5.16 -19.36 2.65
C GLU A 37 3.76 -19.56 2.02
N ASN A 38 2.71 -19.12 2.72
CA ASN A 38 1.33 -19.22 2.26
C ASN A 38 0.97 -17.98 1.42
N PHE A 39 0.74 -18.19 0.12
CA PHE A 39 0.36 -17.11 -0.79
C PHE A 39 -0.93 -16.38 -0.40
N THR A 40 -1.84 -17.01 0.33
CA THR A 40 -3.07 -16.35 0.80
C THR A 40 -2.77 -15.32 1.89
N GLU A 41 -1.79 -15.61 2.76
CA GLU A 41 -1.35 -14.66 3.79
C GLU A 41 -0.63 -13.46 3.16
N ILE A 42 0.20 -13.71 2.14
CA ILE A 42 0.85 -12.66 1.36
C ILE A 42 -0.21 -11.80 0.64
N ASP A 43 -1.22 -12.42 0.04
CA ASP A 43 -2.34 -11.72 -0.64
C ASP A 43 -3.07 -10.77 0.34
N ASN A 44 -3.39 -11.27 1.53
CA ASN A 44 -4.01 -10.47 2.58
C ASN A 44 -3.10 -9.34 3.08
N ALA A 45 -1.79 -9.59 3.19
CA ALA A 45 -0.81 -8.58 3.57
C ALA A 45 -0.70 -7.47 2.53
N VAL A 46 -0.76 -7.79 1.23
CA VAL A 46 -0.82 -6.79 0.14
C VAL A 46 -2.04 -5.89 0.29
N VAL A 47 -3.23 -6.49 0.48
CA VAL A 47 -4.48 -5.74 0.63
C VAL A 47 -4.46 -4.87 1.89
N ALA A 48 -4.00 -5.41 3.01
CA ALA A 48 -3.91 -4.69 4.27
C ALA A 48 -2.89 -3.54 4.19
N LEU A 49 -1.73 -3.77 3.58
CA LEU A 49 -0.71 -2.74 3.38
C LEU A 49 -1.24 -1.60 2.51
N ALA A 50 -1.95 -1.91 1.42
CA ALA A 50 -2.55 -0.89 0.56
C ALA A 50 -3.61 -0.04 1.28
N ALA A 51 -4.38 -0.65 2.19
CA ALA A 51 -5.40 0.04 2.97
C ALA A 51 -4.85 0.79 4.20
N SER A 52 -3.58 0.55 4.58
CA SER A 52 -3.00 1.04 5.84
C SER A 52 -2.71 2.55 5.87
N GLY A 53 -2.59 3.19 4.70
CA GLY A 53 -2.11 4.57 4.59
C GLY A 53 -0.62 4.73 4.92
N TYR A 54 0.15 3.64 4.97
CA TYR A 54 1.59 3.71 5.19
C TYR A 54 2.30 4.30 3.97
N GLU A 55 3.09 5.36 4.17
CA GLU A 55 3.78 6.10 3.09
C GLU A 55 4.73 5.22 2.25
N MET A 56 5.31 4.17 2.84
CA MET A 56 6.15 3.22 2.09
C MET A 56 5.37 2.10 1.39
N ALA A 57 4.06 1.99 1.57
CA ALA A 57 3.26 0.94 0.94
C ALA A 57 3.51 0.85 -0.58
N PRO A 58 3.53 1.95 -1.36
CA PRO A 58 3.81 1.87 -2.79
C PRO A 58 5.21 1.32 -3.09
N ALA A 59 6.22 1.73 -2.33
CA ALA A 59 7.60 1.28 -2.52
C ALA A 59 7.79 -0.20 -2.18
N LEU A 60 7.15 -0.67 -1.10
CA LEU A 60 7.18 -2.08 -0.70
C LEU A 60 6.45 -2.98 -1.70
N LEU A 61 5.29 -2.56 -2.18
CA LEU A 61 4.52 -3.32 -3.17
C LEU A 61 5.22 -3.36 -4.54
N SER A 62 5.81 -2.25 -4.99
CA SER A 62 6.63 -2.22 -6.19
C SER A 62 7.86 -3.13 -6.06
N ALA A 63 8.56 -3.08 -4.93
CA ALA A 63 9.68 -3.98 -4.69
C ALA A 63 9.26 -5.45 -4.61
N LEU A 64 8.07 -5.74 -4.08
CA LEU A 64 7.52 -7.09 -4.09
C LEU A 64 7.27 -7.59 -5.51
N ALA A 65 6.66 -6.76 -6.37
CA ALA A 65 6.45 -7.08 -7.78
C ALA A 65 7.77 -7.42 -8.49
N ASP A 66 8.81 -6.65 -8.20
CA ASP A 66 10.15 -6.80 -8.80
C ASP A 66 11.03 -7.86 -8.12
N ARG A 67 10.50 -8.61 -7.14
CA ARG A 67 11.25 -9.60 -6.34
C ARG A 67 12.47 -9.00 -5.62
N ARG A 68 12.37 -7.73 -5.24
CA ARG A 68 13.33 -6.95 -4.44
C ARG A 68 12.93 -6.80 -2.97
N LEU A 69 11.86 -7.49 -2.55
CA LEU A 69 11.42 -7.57 -1.17
C LEU A 69 11.98 -8.85 -0.52
N PHE A 70 12.60 -8.67 0.64
CA PHE A 70 13.26 -9.73 1.40
C PHE A 70 12.71 -9.77 2.83
N TYR A 71 12.82 -10.91 3.49
CA TYR A 71 12.50 -11.06 4.89
C TYR A 71 13.59 -11.83 5.64
N ASP A 72 13.74 -11.52 6.92
CA ASP A 72 14.57 -12.31 7.82
C ASP A 72 13.79 -13.55 8.30
N PRO A 73 14.28 -14.78 8.05
CA PRO A 73 13.60 -15.99 8.53
C PRO A 73 13.56 -16.15 10.06
N MET A 74 14.45 -15.48 10.80
CA MET A 74 14.49 -15.50 12.27
C MET A 74 13.48 -14.52 12.84
N ASP A 75 13.60 -13.24 12.46
CA ASP A 75 12.84 -12.14 13.07
C ASP A 75 11.58 -11.74 12.29
N LYS A 76 11.36 -12.31 11.09
CA LYS A 76 10.26 -11.96 10.16
C LYS A 76 10.22 -10.48 9.77
N GLN A 77 11.34 -9.78 9.92
CA GLN A 77 11.49 -8.39 9.51
C GLN A 77 11.56 -8.29 7.99
N ILE A 78 11.00 -7.21 7.44
CA ILE A 78 10.92 -6.99 6.00
C ILE A 78 11.94 -5.95 5.57
N PHE A 79 12.66 -6.25 4.49
CA PHE A 79 13.68 -5.40 3.91
C PHE A 79 13.44 -5.17 2.43
N LEU A 80 13.79 -3.98 1.98
CA LEU A 80 13.60 -3.49 0.62
C LEU A 80 14.97 -3.24 0.00
N LYS A 81 15.19 -3.76 -1.22
CA LYS A 81 16.29 -3.30 -2.08
C LYS A 81 15.77 -2.30 -3.11
N GLY A 82 16.19 -1.05 -3.02
CA GLY A 82 15.89 0.01 -3.98
C GLY A 82 16.59 -0.20 -5.33
N GLU A 83 16.04 0.41 -6.38
CA GLU A 83 16.59 0.35 -7.75
C GLU A 83 17.94 1.04 -7.90
N ASN A 84 18.17 2.06 -7.08
CA ASN A 84 19.43 2.79 -6.97
C ASN A 84 20.52 2.02 -6.19
N GLY A 85 20.27 0.75 -5.84
CA GLY A 85 21.19 -0.08 -5.06
C GLY A 85 21.15 0.18 -3.56
N LYS A 86 20.38 1.17 -3.09
CA LYS A 86 20.17 1.43 -1.66
C LYS A 86 19.30 0.35 -1.04
N SER A 87 19.47 0.11 0.25
CA SER A 87 18.64 -0.83 1.01
C SER A 87 17.85 -0.06 2.05
N PHE A 88 16.67 -0.57 2.42
CA PHE A 88 15.80 0.10 3.38
C PHE A 88 15.13 -0.93 4.29
N ASP A 89 14.87 -0.52 5.51
CA ASP A 89 14.00 -1.23 6.45
C ASP A 89 12.54 -0.98 6.07
N GLY A 90 11.74 -2.05 5.90
CA GLY A 90 10.34 -1.93 5.52
C GLY A 90 9.43 -1.38 6.61
N LEU A 91 9.79 -1.51 7.88
CA LEU A 91 9.01 -1.04 9.02
C LEU A 91 9.25 0.44 9.33
N THR A 92 10.51 0.87 9.24
CA THR A 92 10.92 2.24 9.60
C THR A 92 11.14 3.14 8.39
N GLY A 93 11.44 2.56 7.23
CA GLY A 93 11.88 3.30 6.05
C GLY A 93 13.30 3.87 6.16
N ALA A 94 14.05 3.48 7.19
CA ALA A 94 15.43 3.88 7.34
C ALA A 94 16.29 3.27 6.23
N GLU A 95 17.17 4.07 5.65
CA GLU A 95 18.19 3.60 4.70
C GLU A 95 19.21 2.73 5.45
N LEU A 96 19.53 1.58 4.86
CA LEU A 96 20.53 0.63 5.30
C LEU A 96 21.72 0.69 4.35
N SER A 97 22.94 0.69 4.91
CA SER A 97 24.18 0.64 4.13
C SER A 97 24.29 -0.64 3.31
N ALA A 98 23.77 -1.75 3.83
CA ALA A 98 23.63 -3.04 3.15
C ALA A 98 22.47 -3.83 3.75
N LEU A 99 21.93 -4.77 2.97
CA LEU A 99 21.00 -5.77 3.50
C LEU A 99 21.74 -6.72 4.47
N PRO A 100 21.10 -7.11 5.59
CA PRO A 100 21.57 -8.21 6.42
C PRO A 100 21.85 -9.49 5.62
N ALA A 101 22.77 -10.32 6.12
CA ALA A 101 23.03 -11.63 5.54
C ALA A 101 21.91 -12.63 5.90
N GLY A 102 21.65 -13.62 5.04
CA GLY A 102 20.70 -14.70 5.33
C GLY A 102 19.22 -14.37 5.05
N LEU A 103 18.93 -13.21 4.47
CA LEU A 103 17.56 -12.87 4.08
C LEU A 103 17.04 -13.76 2.96
N LYS A 104 15.74 -14.05 2.99
CA LYS A 104 15.03 -14.79 1.96
C LYS A 104 14.15 -13.85 1.14
N PRO A 105 14.07 -14.04 -0.20
CA PRO A 105 13.14 -13.26 -1.01
C PRO A 105 11.69 -13.67 -0.70
N VAL A 106 10.78 -12.69 -0.68
CA VAL A 106 9.34 -12.97 -0.58
C VAL A 106 8.87 -13.58 -1.89
N ARG A 107 8.22 -14.75 -1.82
CA ARG A 107 7.75 -15.48 -3.00
C ARG A 107 6.35 -15.03 -3.39
N ILE A 108 6.12 -14.81 -4.68
CA ILE A 108 4.80 -14.45 -5.22
C ILE A 108 4.41 -15.37 -6.37
N ASN A 109 3.11 -15.71 -6.42
CA ASN A 109 2.51 -16.41 -7.56
C ASN A 109 1.77 -15.40 -8.48
N ASN A 110 1.14 -15.90 -9.54
CA ASN A 110 0.43 -15.04 -10.50
C ASN A 110 -0.78 -14.32 -9.89
N ARG A 111 -1.47 -14.95 -8.93
CA ARG A 111 -2.58 -14.32 -8.21
C ARG A 111 -2.09 -13.13 -7.38
N VAL A 112 -1.05 -13.34 -6.58
CA VAL A 112 -0.46 -12.28 -5.75
C VAL A 112 0.05 -11.12 -6.62
N ARG A 113 0.62 -11.40 -7.81
CA ARG A 113 0.98 -10.32 -8.76
C ARG A 113 -0.23 -9.48 -9.16
N ALA A 114 -1.33 -10.10 -9.56
CA ALA A 114 -2.55 -9.38 -9.92
C ALA A 114 -3.08 -8.52 -8.76
N THR A 115 -3.01 -9.02 -7.52
CA THR A 115 -3.38 -8.25 -6.32
C THR A 115 -2.45 -7.07 -6.08
N ILE A 116 -1.13 -7.25 -6.28
CA ILE A 116 -0.14 -6.17 -6.17
C ILE A 116 -0.43 -5.08 -7.21
N ASP A 117 -0.71 -5.44 -8.46
CA ASP A 117 -1.01 -4.49 -9.53
C ASP A 117 -2.27 -3.68 -9.22
N ALA A 118 -3.33 -4.35 -8.74
CA ALA A 118 -4.55 -3.69 -8.30
C ALA A 118 -4.32 -2.75 -7.10
N ALA A 119 -3.51 -3.18 -6.13
CA ALA A 119 -3.14 -2.39 -4.96
C ALA A 119 -2.32 -1.15 -5.33
N LEU A 120 -1.33 -1.28 -6.22
CA LEU A 120 -0.54 -0.16 -6.74
C LEU A 120 -1.40 0.84 -7.51
N GLY A 121 -2.32 0.35 -8.36
CA GLY A 121 -3.28 1.20 -9.05
C GLY A 121 -4.17 1.98 -8.07
N SER A 122 -4.69 1.31 -7.04
CA SER A 122 -5.50 1.95 -6.00
C SER A 122 -4.73 3.02 -5.22
N LEU A 123 -3.49 2.72 -4.80
CA LEU A 123 -2.63 3.66 -4.11
C LEU A 123 -2.27 4.87 -4.98
N ALA A 124 -2.00 4.66 -6.26
CA ALA A 124 -1.66 5.73 -7.18
C ALA A 124 -2.84 6.70 -7.41
N LEU A 125 -4.08 6.18 -7.43
CA LEU A 125 -5.29 7.01 -7.45
C LEU A 125 -5.50 7.82 -6.16
N MET A 126 -4.94 7.36 -5.04
CA MET A 126 -5.00 8.03 -3.73
C MET A 126 -3.78 8.91 -3.43
N ALA A 127 -2.82 9.02 -4.36
CA ALA A 127 -1.59 9.78 -4.14
C ALA A 127 -1.90 11.23 -3.77
N PRO A 128 -1.15 11.86 -2.84
CA PRO A 128 -1.38 13.27 -2.47
C PRO A 128 -1.11 14.23 -3.64
N ASP A 129 -0.14 13.90 -4.49
CA ASP A 129 0.24 14.65 -5.69
C ASP A 129 -0.83 14.51 -6.80
N PRO A 130 -1.50 15.61 -7.21
CA PRO A 130 -2.51 15.60 -8.27
C PRO A 130 -1.98 15.08 -9.62
N SER A 131 -0.70 15.29 -9.94
CA SER A 131 -0.10 14.85 -11.20
C SER A 131 -0.01 13.33 -11.24
N LYS A 132 0.47 12.72 -10.15
CA LYS A 132 0.55 11.25 -9.99
C LYS A 132 -0.84 10.61 -10.02
N ARG A 133 -1.85 11.24 -9.43
CA ARG A 133 -3.24 10.75 -9.51
C ARG A 133 -3.78 10.77 -10.93
N ARG A 134 -3.53 11.83 -11.71
CA ARG A 134 -4.00 11.95 -13.09
C ARG A 134 -3.36 10.89 -13.99
N GLU A 135 -2.06 10.68 -13.85
CA GLU A 135 -1.33 9.62 -14.56
C GLU A 135 -1.90 8.23 -14.25
N ALA A 136 -2.14 7.94 -12.96
CA ALA A 136 -2.78 6.69 -12.54
C ALA A 136 -4.18 6.50 -13.16
N ALA A 137 -5.00 7.56 -13.17
CA ALA A 137 -6.33 7.52 -13.77
C ALA A 137 -6.27 7.27 -15.30
N GLU A 138 -5.31 7.87 -16.00
CA GLU A 138 -5.09 7.61 -17.43
C GLU A 138 -4.66 6.17 -17.70
N LEU A 139 -3.78 5.60 -16.87
CA LEU A 139 -3.35 4.20 -16.99
C LEU A 139 -4.53 3.24 -16.83
N VAL A 140 -5.40 3.47 -15.84
CA VAL A 140 -6.62 2.66 -15.62
C VAL A 140 -7.61 2.81 -16.77
N PHE A 141 -7.77 4.02 -17.32
CA PHE A 141 -8.64 4.25 -18.48
C PHE A 141 -8.14 3.52 -19.74
N LYS A 142 -6.83 3.57 -19.99
CA LYS A 142 -6.18 2.88 -21.11
C LYS A 142 -6.24 1.36 -20.97
N SER A 143 -6.01 0.82 -19.77
CA SER A 143 -6.06 -0.63 -19.53
C SER A 143 -7.47 -1.22 -19.69
N ARG A 144 -8.53 -0.42 -19.54
CA ARG A 144 -9.93 -0.85 -19.78
C ARG A 144 -10.33 -0.78 -21.25
N SER A 145 -9.64 0.02 -22.04
CA SER A 145 -9.94 0.26 -23.46
C SER A 145 -9.11 -0.61 -24.40
N ALA A 146 -8.22 -1.44 -23.83
CA ALA A 146 -7.36 -2.40 -24.52
C ALA A 146 -7.96 -3.81 -24.52
#